data_AF-A0A969FBW5-F1
#
_entry.id   AF-A0A969FBW5-F1
#
_cell.length_a   1.000
_cell.length_b   1.000
_cell.length_c   1.000
_cell.angle_alpha   90.00
_cell.angle_beta   90.00
_cell.angle_gamma   90.00
#
_symmetry.space_group_name_H-M   'P 1'
#
loop_
_entity.id
_entity.type
_entity.pdbx_description
1 polymer ?
#
loop_
_entity_poly.entity_id
_entity_poly.type
_entity_poly.pdbx_seq_one_letter_code
_entity_poly.pdbx_strand_id
1 'polypeptide(L)'
;MTAAIATAYPMVPLGRLLTRQKEEVFIQELESYARITIRMNGQGITLKDYVLGSQIGTKKQFIARSGQLVLSRIDARNGAFGILPDECDNAIITGNF
;
A
#
# COMPACT_ATOMS: atom_id res chain seq x y z
N MET A 1 -11.26 -26.56 13.20
CA MET A 1 -10.92 -26.33 14.62
C MET A 1 -10.07 -25.08 14.69
N THR A 2 -10.62 -23.96 15.18
CA THR A 2 -9.84 -22.77 15.52
C THR A 2 -9.08 -23.06 16.80
N ALA A 3 -7.75 -23.12 16.76
CA ALA A 3 -6.97 -23.15 17.98
C ALA A 3 -7.25 -21.87 18.77
N ALA A 4 -7.65 -22.00 20.04
CA ALA A 4 -7.83 -20.85 20.91
C ALA A 4 -6.44 -20.28 21.21
N ILE A 5 -6.14 -19.10 20.66
CA ILE A 5 -4.95 -18.34 21.00
C ILE A 5 -5.23 -17.71 22.36
N ALA A 6 -4.43 -18.05 23.38
CA ALA A 6 -4.48 -17.35 24.66
C ALA A 6 -3.91 -15.94 24.45
N THR A 7 -4.76 -14.92 24.50
CA THR A 7 -4.37 -13.52 24.31
C THR A 7 -5.17 -12.62 25.26
N ALA A 8 -4.54 -11.54 25.73
CA ALA A 8 -5.19 -10.49 26.50
C ALA A 8 -6.12 -9.60 25.65
N TYR A 9 -6.08 -9.75 24.32
CA TYR A 9 -6.83 -8.94 23.37
C TYR A 9 -7.94 -9.74 22.69
N PRO A 10 -9.13 -9.16 22.48
CA PRO A 10 -10.21 -9.85 21.78
C PRO A 10 -9.83 -10.10 20.32
N MET A 11 -10.14 -11.30 19.83
CA MET A 11 -10.03 -11.62 18.40
C MET A 11 -11.16 -10.97 17.64
N VAL A 12 -10.84 -9.97 16.81
CA VAL A 12 -11.81 -9.27 15.96
C VAL A 12 -11.42 -9.38 14.48
N PRO A 13 -12.39 -9.36 13.54
CA PRO A 13 -12.07 -9.27 12.12
C PRO A 13 -11.25 -8.01 11.82
N LEU A 14 -10.20 -8.14 11.01
CA LEU A 14 -9.33 -7.01 10.66
C LEU A 14 -10.11 -5.84 10.03
N GLY A 15 -11.17 -6.13 9.27
CA GLY A 15 -12.05 -5.11 8.69
C GLY A 15 -12.80 -4.23 9.71
N ARG A 16 -12.81 -4.58 11.00
CA ARG A 16 -13.32 -3.69 12.07
C ARG A 16 -12.32 -2.62 12.49
N LEU A 17 -11.04 -2.80 12.16
CA LEU A 17 -9.95 -1.88 12.51
C LEU A 17 -9.54 -0.98 11.35
N LEU A 18 -9.95 -1.32 10.13
CA LEU A 18 -9.52 -0.65 8.90
C LEU A 18 -10.67 0.08 8.24
N THR A 19 -10.41 1.32 7.82
CA THR A 19 -11.26 2.05 6.88
C THR A 19 -10.58 2.07 5.53
N ARG A 20 -11.31 1.68 4.48
CA ARG A 20 -10.77 1.72 3.12
C ARG A 20 -10.59 3.17 2.68
N GLN A 21 -9.36 3.53 2.32
CA GLN A 21 -9.03 4.83 1.76
C GLN A 21 -8.73 4.72 0.26
N LYS A 22 -9.22 5.68 -0.52
CA LYS A 22 -8.99 5.79 -1.96
C LYS A 22 -8.92 7.26 -2.34
N GLU A 23 -7.72 7.81 -2.23
CA GLU A 23 -7.46 9.17 -2.68
C GLU A 23 -7.02 9.12 -4.14
N GLU A 24 -7.94 9.39 -5.07
CA GLU A 24 -7.66 9.34 -6.50
C GLU A 24 -6.77 10.50 -6.96
N VAL A 25 -5.83 10.22 -7.87
CA VAL A 25 -5.00 11.22 -8.54
C VAL A 25 -4.96 10.96 -10.04
N PHE A 26 -4.99 12.03 -10.83
CA PHE A 26 -4.71 12.00 -12.27
C PHE A 26 -3.29 12.49 -12.52
N ILE A 27 -2.44 11.58 -13.02
CA ILE A 27 -1.03 11.84 -13.32
C ILE A 27 -0.89 12.93 -14.39
N GLN A 28 -0.12 13.96 -14.08
CA GLN A 28 0.24 15.05 -14.97
C GLN A 28 1.58 14.77 -15.67
N GLU A 29 1.67 15.03 -16.97
CA GLU A 29 2.82 14.69 -17.80
C GLU A 29 4.16 15.27 -17.31
N LEU A 30 4.12 16.46 -16.70
CA LEU A 30 5.30 17.24 -16.30
C LEU A 30 5.64 17.12 -14.80
N GLU A 31 4.87 16.36 -14.03
CA GLU A 31 5.09 16.17 -12.60
C GLU A 31 5.89 14.88 -12.33
N SER A 32 6.69 14.87 -11.27
CA SER A 32 7.41 13.69 -10.82
C SER A 32 6.66 13.02 -9.68
N TYR A 33 6.56 11.69 -9.73
CA TYR A 33 5.81 10.90 -8.75
C TYR A 33 6.69 9.82 -8.12
N ALA A 34 6.65 9.75 -6.79
CA ALA A 34 7.22 8.63 -6.03
C ALA A 34 6.39 7.37 -6.26
N ARG A 35 7.04 6.23 -6.48
CA ARG A 35 6.39 4.92 -6.49
C ARG A 35 6.95 4.05 -5.38
N ILE A 36 6.15 3.12 -4.90
CA ILE A 36 6.56 2.15 -3.88
C ILE A 36 6.66 0.74 -4.44
N THR A 37 7.36 -0.10 -3.70
CA THR A 37 7.32 -1.56 -3.85
C THR A 37 7.07 -2.18 -2.49
N ILE A 38 6.33 -3.29 -2.47
CA ILE A 38 6.12 -4.08 -1.25
C ILE A 38 6.95 -5.35 -1.38
N ARG A 39 7.84 -5.57 -0.41
CA ARG A 39 8.68 -6.77 -0.38
C ARG A 39 7.88 -7.95 0.15
N MET A 40 8.15 -9.12 -0.42
CA MET A 40 7.56 -10.38 0.04
C MET A 40 8.08 -10.75 1.45
N ASN A 41 7.52 -11.81 2.03
CA ASN A 41 7.94 -12.38 3.31
C ASN A 41 7.82 -11.38 4.49
N GLY A 42 6.90 -10.42 4.42
CA GLY A 42 6.66 -9.46 5.49
C GLY A 42 7.77 -8.42 5.65
N GLN A 43 8.60 -8.20 4.63
CA GLN A 43 9.71 -7.24 4.67
C GLN A 43 9.29 -5.78 4.46
N GLY A 44 7.98 -5.52 4.39
CA GLY A 44 7.42 -4.17 4.38
C GLY A 44 7.53 -3.44 3.04
N ILE A 45 7.33 -2.13 3.10
CA ILE A 45 7.22 -1.24 1.95
C ILE A 45 8.47 -0.37 1.87
N THR A 46 8.99 -0.16 0.67
CA THR A 46 10.09 0.78 0.42
C THR A 46 9.80 1.64 -0.80
N LEU A 47 10.38 2.84 -0.81
CA LEU A 47 10.43 3.67 -2.01
C LEU A 47 11.11 2.89 -3.13
N LYS A 48 10.50 2.90 -4.31
CA LYS A 48 11.03 2.23 -5.51
C LYS A 48 11.85 3.20 -6.34
N ASP A 49 11.22 4.26 -6.80
CA ASP A 49 11.79 5.27 -7.67
C ASP A 49 10.88 6.51 -7.76
N TYR A 50 11.41 7.57 -8.38
CA TYR A 50 10.64 8.70 -8.86
C TYR A 50 10.56 8.64 -10.38
N VAL A 51 9.37 8.85 -10.95
CA VAL A 51 9.13 8.75 -12.38
C VAL A 51 8.34 9.97 -12.86
N LEU A 52 8.74 10.54 -14.00
CA LEU A 52 8.01 11.64 -14.64
C LEU A 52 6.65 11.12 -15.14
N GLY A 53 5.58 11.90 -14.96
CA GLY A 53 4.23 11.46 -15.28
C GLY A 53 4.03 11.02 -16.74
N SER A 54 4.84 11.57 -17.66
CA SER A 54 4.86 11.14 -19.06
C SER A 54 5.35 9.71 -19.30
N GLN A 55 6.11 9.15 -18.37
CA GLN A 55 6.58 7.77 -18.42
C GLN A 55 5.61 6.80 -17.74
N ILE A 56 4.52 7.29 -17.16
CA ILE A 56 3.53 6.50 -16.43
C ILE A 56 2.32 6.23 -17.32
N GLY A 57 2.13 4.97 -17.74
CA GLY A 57 1.03 4.58 -18.62
C GLY A 57 -0.36 4.67 -17.96
N THR A 58 -0.49 4.24 -16.71
CA THR A 58 -1.76 4.30 -15.96
C THR A 58 -1.94 5.69 -15.35
N LYS A 59 -2.82 6.51 -15.94
CA LYS A 59 -2.99 7.92 -15.54
C LYS A 59 -3.89 8.12 -14.32
N LYS A 60 -4.89 7.25 -14.10
CA LYS A 60 -5.72 7.28 -12.89
C LYS A 60 -5.12 6.36 -11.84
N GLN A 61 -4.58 6.93 -10.77
CA GLN A 61 -3.93 6.20 -9.67
C GLN A 61 -4.50 6.64 -8.32
N PHE A 62 -3.90 6.16 -7.23
CA PHE A 62 -4.24 6.56 -5.87
C PHE A 62 -3.00 7.04 -5.12
N ILE A 63 -3.20 7.98 -4.20
CA ILE A 63 -2.17 8.42 -3.25
C ILE A 63 -2.16 7.49 -2.05
N ALA A 64 -0.97 6.97 -1.73
CA ALA A 64 -0.71 6.27 -0.48
C ALA A 64 -0.19 7.28 0.57
N ARG A 65 -0.77 7.23 1.77
CA ARG A 65 -0.41 8.09 2.90
C ARG A 65 0.31 7.31 3.98
N SER A 66 1.27 7.92 4.65
CA SER A 66 2.00 7.27 5.73
C SER A 66 1.08 6.76 6.83
N GLY A 67 1.43 5.62 7.42
CA GLY A 67 0.59 4.92 8.40
C GLY A 67 -0.53 4.06 7.81
N GLN A 68 -0.80 4.13 6.50
CA GLN A 68 -1.77 3.24 5.87
C GLN A 68 -1.24 1.81 5.75
N LEU A 69 -2.10 0.82 5.99
CA LEU A 69 -1.84 -0.56 5.58
C LEU A 69 -2.02 -0.67 4.06
N VAL A 70 -0.96 -1.05 3.34
CA VAL A 70 -0.97 -1.27 1.89
C VAL A 70 -0.61 -2.73 1.62
N LEU A 71 -1.27 -3.35 0.64
CA LEU A 71 -1.07 -4.77 0.30
C LEU A 71 -1.15 -5.00 -1.21
N SER A 72 -0.31 -5.88 -1.74
CA SER A 72 -0.43 -6.31 -3.14
C SER A 72 -1.61 -7.26 -3.26
N ARG A 73 -2.58 -6.99 -4.16
CA ARG A 73 -3.68 -7.94 -4.41
C ARG A 73 -3.20 -9.32 -4.88
N ILE A 74 -2.06 -9.37 -5.57
CA ILE A 74 -1.54 -10.60 -6.18
C ILE A 74 -0.68 -11.38 -5.17
N ASP A 75 0.16 -10.67 -4.41
CA ASP A 75 1.21 -11.27 -3.57
C ASP A 75 0.98 -11.12 -2.07
N ALA A 76 -0.19 -10.64 -1.62
CA ALA A 76 -0.51 -10.60 -0.19
C ALA A 76 -0.35 -11.96 0.49
N ARG A 77 -0.66 -13.06 -0.22
CA ARG A 77 -0.45 -14.44 0.26
C ARG A 77 1.03 -14.78 0.49
N ASN A 78 1.93 -14.10 -0.20
CA ASN A 78 3.38 -14.23 -0.11
C ASN A 78 3.99 -13.19 0.84
N GLY A 79 3.16 -12.54 1.67
CA GLY A 79 3.61 -11.55 2.64
C GLY A 79 3.92 -10.17 2.05
N ALA A 80 3.41 -9.84 0.86
CA ALA A 80 3.57 -8.51 0.27
C ALA A 80 2.51 -7.53 0.82
N PHE A 81 2.67 -7.16 2.09
CA PHE A 81 1.89 -6.11 2.76
C PHE A 81 2.75 -5.38 3.81
N GLY A 82 2.34 -4.18 4.21
CA GLY A 82 3.02 -3.42 5.26
C GLY A 82 2.33 -2.11 5.59
N ILE A 83 2.80 -1.46 6.65
CA ILE A 83 2.42 -0.08 6.97
C ILE A 83 3.33 0.86 6.17
N LEU A 84 2.74 1.84 5.48
CA LEU A 84 3.49 2.79 4.66
C LEU A 84 4.38 3.67 5.56
N PRO A 85 5.71 3.67 5.37
CA PRO A 85 6.61 4.49 6.17
C PRO A 85 6.56 5.97 5.76
N ASP A 86 7.08 6.86 6.59
CA ASP A 86 7.05 8.31 6.38
C ASP A 86 7.81 8.73 5.11
N GLU A 87 8.92 8.07 4.79
CA GLU A 87 9.68 8.35 3.56
C GLU A 87 8.92 8.03 2.26
N CYS A 88 7.79 7.32 2.36
CA CYS A 88 6.94 6.95 1.23
C CYS A 88 5.64 7.76 1.16
N ASP A 89 5.46 8.79 2.00
CA ASP A 89 4.25 9.63 1.94
C ASP A 89 4.06 10.24 0.56
N ASN A 90 2.79 10.36 0.14
CA ASN A 90 2.38 10.85 -1.19
C ASN A 90 2.77 9.97 -2.39
N ALA A 91 3.31 8.76 -2.17
CA ALA A 91 3.60 7.88 -3.28
C ALA A 91 2.33 7.43 -4.03
N ILE A 92 2.45 7.25 -5.34
CA ILE A 92 1.35 6.74 -6.17
C ILE A 92 1.32 5.22 -6.17
N ILE A 93 0.11 4.67 -6.15
CA ILE A 93 -0.17 3.25 -6.31
C ILE A 93 -1.27 3.03 -7.35
N THR A 94 -1.16 1.92 -8.07
CA THR A 94 -2.23 1.47 -8.97
C THR A 94 -3.35 0.81 -8.18
N GLY A 95 -4.49 0.57 -8.84
CA GLY A 95 -5.56 -0.22 -8.23
C GLY A 95 -5.14 -1.61 -7.76
N ASN A 96 -4.02 -2.19 -8.22
CA ASN A 96 -3.59 -3.54 -7.80
C ASN A 96 -2.99 -3.60 -6.38
N PHE A 97 -2.95 -2.45 -5.69
CA PHE A 97 -2.55 -2.29 -4.29
C PHE A 97 -3.79 -2.05 -3.41
#